data_AF-A0A7X2ZQN7-F1
#
_entry.id   AF-A0A7X2ZQN7-F1
#
_cell.length_a   1.000
_cell.length_b   1.000
_cell.length_c   1.000
_cell.angle_alpha   90.00
_cell.angle_beta   90.00
_cell.angle_gamma   90.00
#
_symmetry.space_group_name_H-M   'P 1'
#
loop_
_entity.id
_entity.type
_entity.pdbx_description
1 polymer ?
#
loop_
_entity_poly.entity_id
_entity_poly.type
_entity_poly.pdbx_seq_one_letter_code
_entity_poly.pdbx_strand_id
1 'polypeptide(L)'
;MLGHFYSGNISHCDEFVHIEDVVNAIENTVESRQVIPDQMAFNIGEPTSPTYQELQDRFGNLIHGKDLGKSLSATCYNNARG
;
A
#
# COMPACT_ATOMS: atom_id res chain seq x y z
N MET A 1 21.28 1.84 -16.16
CA MET A 1 20.45 0.75 -16.69
C MET A 1 19.08 0.92 -16.07
N LEU A 2 18.13 1.51 -16.80
CA LEU A 2 16.75 1.70 -16.35
C LEU A 2 15.95 0.50 -16.81
N GLY A 3 15.69 -0.45 -15.90
CA GLY A 3 14.71 -1.49 -16.15
C GLY A 3 13.33 -0.84 -16.08
N HIS A 4 12.70 -0.59 -17.22
CA HIS A 4 11.31 -0.14 -17.28
C HIS A 4 10.40 -1.33 -16.95
N PHE A 5 10.24 -1.63 -15.66
CA PHE A 5 9.23 -2.57 -15.21
C PHE A 5 7.90 -1.83 -15.12
N TYR A 6 6.86 -2.42 -15.72
CA TYR A 6 5.50 -1.93 -15.98
C TYR A 6 5.30 -1.09 -17.26
N SER A 7 4.45 -1.63 -18.15
CA SER A 7 4.01 -1.02 -19.42
C SER A 7 2.84 -0.04 -19.25
N GLY A 8 2.58 0.46 -18.03
CA GLY A 8 1.40 1.22 -17.64
C GLY A 8 1.69 2.64 -17.14
N ASN A 9 0.65 3.37 -16.72
CA ASN A 9 0.81 4.70 -16.14
C ASN A 9 1.46 4.61 -14.75
N ILE A 10 2.70 5.08 -14.66
CA ILE A 10 3.52 5.06 -13.43
C ILE A 10 3.01 5.96 -12.30
N SER A 11 2.13 6.92 -12.62
CA SER A 11 1.44 7.77 -11.64
C SER A 11 0.18 7.13 -11.06
N HIS A 12 -0.15 5.90 -11.45
CA HIS A 12 -1.27 5.18 -10.86
C HIS A 12 -0.93 4.74 -9.44
N CYS A 13 -1.90 4.89 -8.54
CA CYS A 13 -1.83 4.48 -7.15
C CYS A 13 -2.65 3.21 -6.96
N ASP A 14 -2.17 2.34 -6.07
CA ASP A 14 -2.83 1.08 -5.73
C ASP A 14 -2.84 0.92 -4.20
N GLU A 15 -3.78 0.15 -3.68
CA GLU A 15 -3.94 -0.03 -2.23
C GLU A 15 -2.98 -1.11 -1.74
N PHE A 16 -2.11 -0.76 -0.79
CA PHE A 16 -1.20 -1.68 -0.16
C PHE A 16 -1.35 -1.58 1.35
N VAL A 17 -1.52 -2.73 2.00
CA VAL A 17 -1.55 -2.83 3.47
C VAL A 17 -0.37 -3.69 3.90
N HIS A 18 0.30 -3.30 4.97
CA HIS A 18 1.38 -4.13 5.51
C HIS A 18 0.84 -5.46 6.02
N ILE A 19 1.56 -6.55 5.79
CA ILE A 19 1.06 -7.90 6.11
C ILE A 19 0.77 -8.07 7.61
N GLU A 20 1.57 -7.46 8.48
CA GLU A 20 1.34 -7.51 9.93
C GLU A 20 0.05 -6.79 10.32
N ASP A 21 -0.31 -5.70 9.63
CA ASP A 21 -1.56 -4.99 9.88
C ASP A 21 -2.78 -5.80 9.42
N VAL A 22 -2.64 -6.58 8.35
CA VAL A 22 -3.67 -7.55 7.94
C VAL A 22 -3.85 -8.63 9.01
N VAL A 23 -2.75 -9.19 9.53
CA VAL A 23 -2.80 -10.19 10.61
C VAL A 23 -3.47 -9.61 11.85
N ASN A 24 -3.04 -8.42 12.28
CA ASN A 24 -3.63 -7.72 13.42
C ASN A 24 -5.13 -7.47 13.24
N ALA A 25 -5.57 -7.06 12.04
CA ALA A 25 -6.99 -6.84 11.77
C ALA A 25 -7.82 -8.13 11.90
N ILE A 26 -7.28 -9.27 11.42
CA ILE A 26 -7.92 -10.58 11.55
C ILE A 26 -7.98 -11.02 13.01
N GLU A 27 -6.87 -10.92 13.74
CA GLU A 27 -6.81 -11.27 15.17
C GLU A 27 -7.84 -10.47 15.98
N ASN A 28 -7.86 -9.14 15.81
CA ASN A 28 -8.83 -8.27 16.45
C ASN A 28 -10.29 -8.63 16.13
N THR A 29 -10.55 -9.04 14.88
CA THR A 29 -11.88 -9.49 14.44
C THR A 29 -12.29 -10.79 15.15
N VAL A 30 -11.36 -11.75 15.25
CA VAL A 30 -11.60 -13.03 15.92
C VAL A 30 -11.82 -12.86 17.42
N GLU A 31 -11.06 -11.98 18.07
CA GLU A 31 -11.22 -11.65 19.49
C GLU A 31 -12.57 -10.97 19.77
N SER A 32 -12.98 -10.07 18.87
CA SER A 32 -14.23 -9.31 19.00
C SER A 32 -15.46 -10.04 18.44
N ARG A 33 -15.34 -11.31 18.02
CA ARG A 33 -16.40 -12.03 17.29
C ARG A 33 -17.75 -12.12 18.02
N GLN A 34 -17.75 -12.01 19.35
CA GLN A 34 -18.98 -12.07 20.16
C GLN A 34 -19.77 -10.76 20.14
N VAL A 35 -19.14 -9.65 19.73
CA VAL A 35 -19.75 -8.31 19.75
C VAL A 35 -19.95 -7.71 18.36
N ILE A 36 -19.52 -8.42 17.30
CA ILE A 36 -19.72 -8.04 15.90
C ILE A 36 -20.82 -8.90 15.26
N PRO A 37 -21.60 -8.37 14.31
CA PRO A 37 -22.60 -9.16 13.58
C PRO A 37 -21.97 -10.31 12.77
N ASP A 38 -22.70 -11.43 12.67
CA ASP A 38 -22.28 -12.62 11.91
C ASP A 38 -21.95 -12.33 10.43
N GLN A 39 -22.55 -11.27 9.87
CA GLN A 39 -22.30 -10.80 8.51
C GLN A 39 -21.96 -9.31 8.54
N MET A 40 -20.67 -9.03 8.68
CA MET A 40 -20.11 -7.68 8.60
C MET A 40 -18.86 -7.71 7.73
N ALA A 41 -18.78 -6.77 6.78
CA ALA A 41 -17.60 -6.57 5.95
C ALA A 41 -16.78 -5.40 6.49
N PHE A 42 -15.49 -5.64 6.69
CA PHE A 42 -14.53 -4.61 7.07
C PHE A 42 -13.57 -4.37 5.91
N ASN A 43 -13.49 -3.12 5.45
CA ASN A 43 -12.43 -2.71 4.52
C ASN A 43 -11.21 -2.31 5.34
N ILE A 44 -10.04 -2.84 4.98
CA ILE A 44 -8.75 -2.47 5.55
C ILE A 44 -7.90 -1.81 4.47
N GLY A 45 -7.15 -0.78 4.85
CA GLY A 45 -6.41 0.08 3.94
C GLY A 45 -5.53 1.05 4.71
N GLU A 46 -4.62 1.69 4.00
CA GLU A 46 -3.75 2.74 4.50
C GLU A 46 -4.31 4.13 4.17
N PRO A 47 -3.97 5.17 4.96
CA PRO A 47 -4.40 6.54 4.69
C PRO A 47 -3.93 7.08 3.33
N THR A 48 -2.87 6.51 2.79
CA THR A 48 -2.24 6.94 1.55
C THR A 48 -1.73 5.76 0.75
N SER A 49 -1.89 5.82 -0.56
CA SER A 49 -1.36 4.85 -1.51
C SER A 49 -0.17 5.41 -2.26
N PRO A 50 0.95 4.68 -2.32
CA PRO A 50 2.07 5.06 -3.17
C PRO A 50 1.72 4.82 -4.64
N THR A 51 2.33 5.63 -5.51
CA THR A 51 2.39 5.36 -6.95
C THR A 51 3.34 4.22 -7.25
N TYR A 52 3.17 3.56 -8.40
CA TYR A 52 4.16 2.59 -8.88
C TYR A 52 5.55 3.18 -9.00
N GLN A 53 5.65 4.45 -9.40
CA GLN A 53 6.93 5.13 -9.48
C GLN A 53 7.61 5.26 -8.11
N GLU A 54 6.88 5.65 -7.07
CA GLU A 54 7.41 5.73 -5.70
C GLU A 54 7.88 4.38 -5.19
N LEU A 55 7.14 3.31 -5.49
CA LEU A 55 7.53 1.96 -5.13
C LEU A 55 8.82 1.55 -5.84
N GLN A 56 8.94 1.80 -7.14
CA GLN A 56 10.12 1.46 -7.93
C GLN A 56 11.37 2.20 -7.43
N ASP A 57 11.26 3.51 -7.19
CA ASP A 57 12.36 4.31 -6.67
C ASP A 57 12.79 3.79 -5.29
N ARG A 58 11.83 3.50 -4.41
CA ARG A 58 12.11 2.94 -3.08
C ARG A 58 12.76 1.56 -3.15
N PHE A 59 12.21 0.63 -3.93
CA PHE A 59 12.76 -0.71 -4.08
C PHE A 59 14.16 -0.69 -4.70
N GLY A 60 14.36 0.11 -5.75
CA GLY A 60 15.67 0.27 -6.38
C GLY A 60 16.72 0.77 -5.38
N ASN A 61 16.37 1.78 -4.57
CA ASN A 61 17.26 2.31 -3.54
C ASN A 61 17.55 1.28 -2.43
N LEU A 62 16.53 0.56 -1.96
CA LEU A 62 16.67 -0.46 -0.90
C LEU A 62 17.50 -1.67 -1.36
N ILE A 63 17.30 -2.14 -2.59
CA ILE A 63 18.01 -3.31 -3.15
C ILE A 63 19.48 -2.97 -3.42
N HIS A 64 19.76 -1.77 -3.93
CA HIS A 64 21.10 -1.41 -4.41
C HIS A 64 21.90 -0.53 -3.45
N GLY A 65 21.32 -0.07 -2.34
CA GLY A 65 22.00 0.72 -1.31
C GLY A 65 22.54 2.07 -1.80
N LYS A 66 22.03 2.58 -2.93
CA LYS A 66 22.44 3.85 -3.54
C LYS A 66 21.23 4.58 -4.09
N ASP A 67 21.23 5.91 -4.00
CA ASP A 67 20.19 6.74 -4.61
C ASP A 67 20.31 6.67 -6.13
N LEU A 68 19.36 6.00 -6.78
CA LEU A 68 19.29 5.84 -8.22
C LEU A 68 18.64 7.04 -8.93
N GLY A 69 18.27 8.09 -8.19
CA GLY A 69 17.59 9.29 -8.66
C GLY A 69 16.12 9.28 -8.24
N LYS A 70 15.60 10.45 -7.85
CA LYS A 70 14.18 10.64 -7.51
C LYS A 70 13.42 11.12 -8.75
N SER A 71 12.41 10.38 -9.15
CA SER A 71 11.44 10.85 -10.12
C SER A 71 10.35 11.70 -9.44
N LEU A 72 9.62 12.53 -10.20
CA LEU A 72 8.52 13.33 -9.67
C LEU A 72 7.43 12.39 -9.12
N SER A 73 7.24 12.41 -7.81
CA SER A 73 6.37 11.49 -7.07
C SER A 73 5.11 12.23 -6.58
N ALA A 74 3.95 11.59 -6.69
CA ALA A 74 2.67 12.12 -6.25
C ALA A 74 1.90 11.04 -5.51
N THR A 75 2.07 10.96 -4.18
CA THR A 75 1.31 10.05 -3.33
C THR A 75 -0.18 10.36 -3.42
N CYS A 76 -1.02 9.32 -3.58
CA CYS A 76 -2.46 9.48 -3.56
C CYS A 76 -2.98 9.43 -2.12
N TYR A 77 -3.81 10.39 -1.76
CA TYR A 77 -4.53 10.35 -0.48
C TYR A 77 -5.82 9.56 -0.64
N ASN A 78 -6.01 8.55 0.19
CA ASN A 78 -7.24 7.77 0.21
C ASN A 78 -8.24 8.45 1.13
N ASN A 79 -9.24 9.12 0.55
CA ASN A 79 -10.39 9.58 1.32
C ASN A 79 -11.33 8.40 1.61
N ALA A 80 -10.90 7.49 2.48
CA ALA A 80 -11.71 6.36 2.93
C ALA A 80 -12.74 6.74 4.02
N ARG A 81 -13.06 8.03 4.20
CA ARG A 81 -14.15 8.47 5.09
C ARG A 81 -15.39 8.83 4.25
N GLY A 82 -16.19 7.80 3.97
CA GLY A 82 -17.62 7.90 3.68
C GLY A 82 -18.38 7.19 4.79
#